data_AF-A0A953XWA0-F1
#
_entry.id   AF-A0A953XWA0-F1
#
_cell.length_a   1.000
_cell.length_b   1.000
_cell.length_c   1.000
_cell.angle_alpha   90.00
_cell.angle_beta   90.00
_cell.angle_gamma   90.00
#
_symmetry.space_group_name_H-M   'P 1'
#
loop_
_entity.id
_entity.type
_entity.pdbx_description
1 polymer ?
#
loop_
_entity_poly.entity_id
_entity_poly.type
_entity_poly.pdbx_seq_one_letter_code
_entity_poly.pdbx_strand_id
1 'polypeptide(L)'
;MGFEKRKHGAELRARLKQLAARFGQAEIARRTDSAPANVHRYLREGKVPTEFCAALVSEFQVSPMWLIEGRGGMLRSEVREPIAGMGADLLELVETMNAVSRMRIGAVAGQHDRKTLRELSDSMEAFDRLREKLNVQTRTLLRGVLEEFGEALDRMDMDRAGSLRLTAQQLSRLTTDEELLDILDAREGGYAYYLRDMEKAVEFDRRVLARRLLDGRIRTQEGLVMARNLAMSMRDTGRVSEARRIARACISLAGGELDDLPVMSQLGLLDAHFDAELGDVRTALEKAARYYAPQRDDHQFAGIVYTAMHYQAGMWSFEQTLDFGEITTGKARLMIRYAVHTENADHLELCLRRVIGEPPDAVPANEYDPALAQLVLDLLKGRKRGVADFDKIVGASPPNIQSKHLLQVMLHLHRGMIARLVGDSTVLKKESAECEKAWQALPEELMAKIEWLLPRRRNLESIPPRQRTKLHREALAHTQAEIESYIKRGYHFLMEPR
;
A
#
# COMPACT_ATOMS: atom_id res chain seq x y z
N MET A 1 -31.84 -9.86 2.08
CA MET A 1 -31.48 -10.39 3.42
C MET A 1 -31.73 -11.89 3.65
N GLY A 2 -32.39 -12.64 2.75
CA GLY A 2 -32.62 -14.09 2.94
C GLY A 2 -31.44 -15.02 2.57
N PHE A 3 -30.52 -14.56 1.71
CA PHE A 3 -29.40 -15.36 1.20
C PHE A 3 -28.26 -15.53 2.23
N GLU A 4 -27.89 -14.47 2.95
CA GLU A 4 -26.83 -14.53 3.97
C GLU A 4 -27.20 -15.39 5.17
N LYS A 5 -28.45 -15.33 5.65
CA LYS A 5 -28.95 -16.19 6.74
C LYS A 5 -28.94 -17.67 6.37
N ARG A 6 -29.23 -18.02 5.10
CA ARG A 6 -29.17 -19.41 4.63
C ARG A 6 -27.74 -19.94 4.54
N LYS A 7 -26.79 -19.09 4.11
CA LYS A 7 -25.36 -19.43 4.01
C LYS A 7 -24.73 -19.72 5.38
N HIS A 8 -24.96 -18.86 6.36
CA HIS A 8 -24.44 -19.04 7.73
C HIS A 8 -24.96 -20.33 8.40
N GLY A 9 -26.23 -20.68 8.18
CA GLY A 9 -26.79 -21.92 8.72
C GLY A 9 -26.20 -23.19 8.09
N ALA A 10 -25.81 -23.15 6.81
CA ALA A 10 -25.18 -24.28 6.14
C ALA A 10 -23.74 -24.50 6.62
N GLU A 11 -22.98 -23.42 6.81
CA GLU A 11 -21.59 -23.45 7.31
C GLU A 11 -21.51 -23.96 8.75
N LEU A 12 -22.40 -23.49 9.64
CA LEU A 12 -22.52 -24.00 11.00
C LEU A 12 -22.80 -25.51 11.03
N ARG A 13 -23.71 -26.00 10.17
CA ARG A 13 -24.01 -27.44 10.08
C ARG A 13 -22.84 -28.26 9.56
N ALA A 14 -22.06 -27.74 8.62
CA ALA A 14 -20.85 -28.42 8.14
C ALA A 14 -19.85 -28.62 9.30
N ARG A 15 -19.68 -27.60 10.15
CA ARG A 15 -18.83 -27.67 11.34
C ARG A 15 -19.39 -28.63 12.40
N LEU A 16 -20.70 -28.61 12.64
CA LEU A 16 -21.33 -29.59 13.54
C LEU A 16 -21.13 -31.04 13.04
N LYS A 17 -21.15 -31.28 11.72
CA LYS A 17 -20.83 -32.61 11.15
C LYS A 17 -19.38 -33.00 11.38
N GLN A 18 -18.43 -32.07 11.29
CA GLN A 18 -17.03 -32.32 11.65
C GLN A 18 -16.88 -32.68 13.12
N LEU A 19 -17.58 -31.96 14.01
CA LEU A 19 -17.59 -32.27 15.44
C LEU A 19 -18.20 -33.65 15.72
N ALA A 20 -19.32 -33.97 15.07
CA ALA A 20 -19.99 -35.27 15.18
C ALA A 20 -19.17 -36.43 14.62
N ALA A 21 -18.28 -36.18 13.65
CA ALA A 21 -17.34 -37.18 13.14
C ALA A 21 -16.26 -37.53 14.18
N ARG A 22 -15.90 -36.59 15.07
CA ARG A 22 -14.88 -36.80 16.10
C ARG A 22 -15.43 -37.43 17.38
N PHE A 23 -16.59 -36.98 17.86
CA PHE A 23 -17.13 -37.40 19.16
C PHE A 23 -18.36 -38.33 19.05
N GLY A 24 -18.97 -38.47 17.87
CA GLY A 24 -20.18 -39.26 17.68
C GLY A 24 -21.46 -38.56 18.18
N GLN A 25 -22.58 -38.79 17.49
CA GLN A 25 -23.86 -38.11 17.78
C GLN A 25 -24.47 -38.52 19.12
N ALA A 26 -24.34 -39.80 19.51
CA ALA A 26 -24.86 -40.30 20.77
C ALA A 26 -24.14 -39.68 21.98
N GLU A 27 -22.84 -39.43 21.85
CA GLU A 27 -22.07 -38.78 22.90
C GLU A 27 -22.41 -37.30 23.02
N ILE A 28 -22.54 -36.61 21.88
CA ILE A 28 -23.01 -35.21 21.85
C ILE A 28 -24.37 -35.09 22.53
N ALA A 29 -25.33 -35.95 22.18
CA ALA A 29 -26.66 -35.97 22.80
C ALA A 29 -26.59 -36.15 24.33
N ARG A 30 -25.82 -37.14 24.78
CA ARG A 30 -25.67 -37.44 26.22
C ARG A 30 -25.06 -36.29 27.00
N ARG A 31 -23.99 -35.68 26.48
CA ARG A 31 -23.25 -34.65 27.24
C ARG A 31 -23.91 -33.29 27.19
N THR A 32 -24.58 -32.93 26.09
CA THR A 32 -25.31 -31.66 25.96
C THR A 32 -26.74 -31.69 26.48
N ASP A 33 -27.12 -32.76 27.20
CA ASP A 33 -28.50 -33.01 27.67
C ASP A 33 -29.57 -32.79 26.59
N SER A 34 -29.25 -33.18 25.36
CA SER A 34 -30.10 -32.98 24.19
C SER A 34 -30.60 -34.31 23.67
N ALA A 35 -31.89 -34.41 23.37
CA ALA A 35 -32.47 -35.64 22.81
C ALA A 35 -31.73 -36.05 21.51
N PRO A 36 -31.39 -37.33 21.30
CA PRO A 36 -30.67 -37.79 20.11
C PRO A 36 -31.35 -37.39 18.79
N ALA A 37 -32.68 -37.39 18.77
CA ALA A 37 -33.46 -36.93 17.62
C ALA A 37 -33.24 -35.44 17.31
N ASN A 38 -33.05 -34.59 18.33
CA ASN A 38 -32.78 -33.17 18.16
C ASN A 38 -31.37 -32.92 17.63
N VAL A 39 -30.37 -33.64 18.16
CA VAL A 39 -28.98 -33.57 17.64
C VAL A 39 -28.93 -33.98 16.17
N HIS A 40 -29.63 -35.07 15.83
CA HIS A 40 -29.75 -35.52 14.44
C HIS A 40 -30.40 -34.45 13.55
N ARG A 41 -31.46 -33.80 14.05
CA ARG A 41 -32.12 -32.69 13.35
C ARG A 41 -31.13 -31.56 13.14
N TYR A 42 -30.47 -31.06 14.19
CA TYR A 42 -29.52 -29.92 14.09
C TYR A 42 -28.39 -30.15 13.08
N LEU A 43 -27.92 -31.39 12.92
CA LEU A 43 -26.88 -31.76 11.96
C LEU A 43 -27.36 -31.77 10.50
N ARG A 44 -28.64 -32.04 10.26
CA ARG A 44 -29.22 -32.18 8.92
C ARG A 44 -30.02 -30.97 8.49
N GLU A 45 -30.89 -30.46 9.34
CA GLU A 45 -31.90 -29.46 8.99
C GLU A 45 -32.44 -28.65 10.18
N GLY A 46 -32.98 -27.47 9.90
CA GLY A 46 -33.56 -26.59 10.92
C GLY A 46 -32.56 -25.63 11.59
N LYS A 47 -33.09 -24.83 12.52
CA LYS A 47 -32.34 -23.84 13.31
C LYS A 47 -31.62 -24.55 14.45
N VAL A 48 -30.33 -24.30 14.60
CA VAL A 48 -29.54 -24.75 15.75
C VAL A 48 -29.82 -23.79 16.90
N PRO A 49 -30.33 -24.25 18.06
CA PRO A 49 -30.54 -23.41 19.22
C PRO A 49 -29.22 -22.90 19.79
N THR A 50 -29.24 -21.68 20.33
CA THR A 50 -28.04 -21.07 20.93
C THR A 50 -27.59 -21.85 22.17
N GLU A 51 -28.54 -22.39 22.92
CA GLU A 51 -28.34 -23.19 24.12
C GLU A 51 -27.57 -24.48 23.80
N PHE A 52 -27.86 -25.08 22.65
CA PHE A 52 -27.14 -26.25 22.16
C PHE A 52 -25.69 -25.90 21.79
N CYS A 53 -25.46 -24.76 21.13
CA CYS A 53 -24.10 -24.29 20.84
C CYS A 53 -23.31 -23.99 22.13
N ALA A 54 -23.95 -23.39 23.13
CA ALA A 54 -23.32 -23.13 24.44
C ALA A 54 -22.96 -24.42 25.16
N ALA A 55 -23.85 -25.42 25.13
CA ALA A 55 -23.58 -26.74 25.70
C ALA A 55 -22.39 -27.44 25.01
N LEU A 56 -22.26 -27.33 23.67
CA LEU A 56 -21.11 -27.86 22.94
C LEU A 56 -19.79 -27.18 23.36
N VAL A 57 -19.81 -25.87 23.56
CA VAL A 57 -18.64 -25.11 24.03
C VAL A 57 -18.24 -25.53 25.44
N SER A 58 -19.21 -25.72 26.35
CA SER A 58 -18.94 -26.12 27.74
C SER A 58 -18.44 -27.57 27.83
N GLU A 59 -19.16 -28.50 27.21
CA GLU A 59 -18.92 -29.93 27.40
C GLU A 59 -17.76 -30.44 26.55
N PHE A 60 -17.71 -30.06 25.28
CA PHE A 60 -16.69 -30.54 24.36
C PHE A 60 -15.50 -29.59 24.27
N GLN A 61 -15.49 -28.53 25.08
CA GLN A 61 -14.48 -27.48 25.05
C GLN A 61 -14.28 -26.96 23.62
N VAL A 62 -15.37 -26.83 22.85
CA VAL A 62 -15.31 -26.37 21.45
C VAL A 62 -14.97 -24.89 21.42
N SER A 63 -14.11 -24.48 20.50
CA SER A 63 -13.80 -23.07 20.26
C SER A 63 -15.04 -22.34 19.71
N PRO A 64 -15.55 -21.29 20.39
CA PRO A 64 -16.69 -20.52 19.90
C PRO A 64 -16.43 -19.87 18.54
N MET A 65 -15.19 -19.40 18.33
CA MET A 65 -14.75 -18.79 17.06
C MET A 65 -14.77 -19.79 15.91
N TRP A 66 -14.35 -21.03 16.16
CA TRP A 66 -14.46 -22.08 15.16
C TRP A 66 -15.92 -22.43 14.90
N LEU A 67 -16.73 -22.62 15.94
CA LEU A 67 -18.13 -23.04 15.79
C LEU A 67 -18.96 -22.02 15.00
N ILE A 68 -18.82 -20.73 15.32
CA ILE A 68 -19.63 -19.64 14.74
C ILE A 68 -19.05 -19.16 13.41
N GLU A 69 -17.73 -18.99 13.30
CA GLU A 69 -17.08 -18.33 12.15
C GLU A 69 -16.19 -19.26 11.33
N GLY A 70 -15.85 -20.45 11.83
CA GLY A 70 -14.97 -21.41 11.15
C GLY A 70 -13.49 -21.05 11.21
N ARG A 71 -13.07 -20.22 12.16
CA ARG A 71 -11.69 -19.77 12.32
C ARG A 71 -11.02 -20.40 13.54
N GLY A 72 -9.76 -20.79 13.41
CA GLY A 72 -8.97 -21.41 14.47
C GLY A 72 -9.16 -22.94 14.59
N GLY A 73 -8.59 -23.53 15.65
CA GLY A 73 -8.76 -24.95 15.98
C GLY A 73 -10.16 -25.27 16.50
N MET A 74 -10.61 -26.52 16.34
CA MET A 74 -11.95 -26.95 16.72
C MET A 74 -12.11 -26.99 18.24
N LEU A 75 -11.07 -27.42 18.95
CA LEU A 75 -11.06 -27.49 20.41
C LEU A 75 -10.33 -26.29 21.01
N ARG A 76 -10.75 -25.86 22.19
CA ARG A 76 -10.06 -24.83 22.98
C ARG A 76 -8.62 -25.22 23.29
N SER A 77 -8.33 -26.51 23.44
CA SER A 77 -6.97 -27.03 23.61
C SER A 77 -6.09 -26.86 22.36
N GLU A 78 -6.69 -26.66 21.18
CA GLU A 78 -5.99 -26.39 19.92
C GLU A 78 -5.78 -24.88 19.71
N VAL A 79 -6.26 -24.05 20.63
CA VAL A 79 -6.10 -22.59 20.64
C VAL A 79 -5.14 -22.23 21.79
N ARG A 80 -4.10 -21.42 21.53
CA ARG A 80 -3.14 -21.01 22.58
C ARG A 80 -3.89 -20.44 23.80
N GLU A 81 -3.51 -20.88 25.01
CA GLU A 81 -4.13 -20.56 26.32
C GLU A 81 -4.58 -19.10 26.55
N PRO A 82 -3.87 -18.05 26.09
CA PRO A 82 -4.31 -16.67 26.27
C PRO A 82 -5.66 -16.34 25.62
N ILE A 83 -6.06 -17.06 24.57
CA ILE A 83 -7.28 -16.78 23.80
C ILE A 83 -8.52 -17.45 24.43
N ALA A 84 -8.33 -18.55 25.17
CA ALA A 84 -9.43 -19.28 25.81
C ALA A 84 -10.08 -18.46 26.95
N GLY A 85 -9.29 -17.69 27.70
CA GLY A 85 -9.78 -16.76 28.73
C GLY A 85 -10.61 -15.62 28.15
N MET A 86 -10.16 -15.01 27.06
CA MET A 86 -10.92 -13.97 26.34
C MET A 86 -12.26 -14.48 25.82
N GLY A 87 -12.33 -15.73 25.38
CA GLY A 87 -13.59 -16.32 24.89
C GLY A 87 -14.66 -16.43 25.97
N ALA A 88 -14.28 -16.66 27.23
CA ALA A 88 -15.19 -16.64 28.37
C ALA A 88 -15.59 -15.21 28.74
N ASP A 89 -14.62 -14.29 28.82
CA ASP A 89 -14.85 -12.87 29.13
C ASP A 89 -15.74 -12.20 28.05
N LEU A 90 -15.60 -12.54 26.76
CA LEU A 90 -16.48 -12.04 25.69
C LEU A 90 -17.93 -12.51 25.84
N LEU A 91 -18.12 -13.77 26.25
CA LEU A 91 -19.45 -14.37 26.39
C LEU A 91 -20.19 -13.75 27.58
N GLU A 92 -19.47 -13.56 28.69
CA GLU A 92 -19.95 -12.84 29.88
C GLU A 92 -20.29 -11.37 29.55
N LEU A 93 -19.53 -10.72 28.66
CA LEU A 93 -19.82 -9.34 28.20
C LEU A 93 -21.17 -9.29 27.47
N VAL A 94 -21.39 -10.23 26.54
CA VAL A 94 -22.61 -10.31 25.73
C VAL A 94 -23.82 -10.63 26.60
N GLU A 95 -23.66 -11.52 27.59
CA GLU A 95 -24.72 -11.84 28.55
C GLU A 95 -25.09 -10.62 29.41
N THR A 96 -24.09 -9.89 29.89
CA THR A 96 -24.27 -8.65 30.68
C THR A 96 -24.91 -7.54 29.84
N MET A 97 -24.48 -7.35 28.59
CA MET A 97 -25.12 -6.40 27.65
C MET A 97 -26.59 -6.74 27.39
N ASN A 98 -26.90 -8.03 27.22
CA ASN A 98 -28.28 -8.47 27.02
C ASN A 98 -29.13 -8.25 28.28
N ALA A 99 -28.56 -8.42 29.48
CA ALA A 99 -29.23 -8.09 30.74
C ALA A 99 -29.53 -6.58 30.85
N VAL A 100 -28.53 -5.73 30.59
CA VAL A 100 -28.67 -4.26 30.57
C VAL A 100 -29.72 -3.81 29.54
N SER A 101 -29.71 -4.37 28.33
CA SER A 101 -30.67 -4.03 27.26
C SER A 101 -32.11 -4.39 27.64
N ARG A 102 -32.33 -5.57 28.23
CA ARG A 102 -33.66 -6.00 28.73
C ARG A 102 -34.16 -5.10 29.87
N MET A 103 -33.28 -4.70 30.78
CA MET A 103 -33.61 -3.77 31.87
C MET A 103 -33.96 -2.37 31.37
N ARG A 104 -33.24 -1.86 30.35
CA ARG A 104 -33.54 -0.57 29.71
C ARG A 104 -34.93 -0.54 29.06
N ILE A 105 -35.35 -1.64 28.43
CA ILE A 105 -36.68 -1.77 27.81
C ILE A 105 -37.79 -1.83 28.88
N GLY A 106 -37.54 -2.51 30.01
CA GLY A 106 -38.49 -2.58 31.13
C GLY A 106 -38.66 -1.26 31.89
N ALA A 107 -37.56 -0.51 32.11
CA ALA A 107 -37.58 0.75 32.86
C ALA A 107 -38.23 1.93 32.11
N VAL A 108 -38.23 1.90 30.77
CA VAL A 108 -38.90 2.94 29.94
C VAL A 108 -40.42 2.73 29.88
N ALA A 109 -40.93 1.55 30.25
CA ALA A 109 -42.34 1.16 30.11
C ALA A 109 -43.22 1.38 31.35
N GLY A 110 -42.69 1.83 32.50
CA GLY A 110 -43.51 2.08 33.68
C GLY A 110 -42.85 2.88 34.79
N GLN A 111 -43.63 3.73 35.47
CA GLN A 111 -43.24 4.34 36.74
C GLN A 111 -43.12 3.24 37.80
N HIS A 112 -41.92 2.70 38.05
CA HIS A 112 -41.43 2.21 39.36
C HIS A 112 -40.04 1.54 39.25
N ASP A 113 -39.08 1.99 40.06
CA ASP A 113 -38.61 1.36 41.31
C ASP A 113 -37.09 1.57 41.51
N ARG A 114 -36.70 2.12 42.67
CA ARG A 114 -35.27 2.38 43.00
C ARG A 114 -34.40 1.11 42.94
N LYS A 115 -35.02 -0.07 43.10
CA LYS A 115 -34.37 -1.37 43.03
C LYS A 115 -33.89 -1.71 41.60
N THR A 116 -34.72 -1.50 40.59
CA THR A 116 -34.37 -1.73 39.18
C THR A 116 -33.28 -0.79 38.70
N LEU A 117 -33.27 0.47 39.20
CA LEU A 117 -32.18 1.40 38.93
C LEU A 117 -30.85 0.97 39.58
N ARG A 118 -30.88 0.36 40.77
CA ARG A 118 -29.68 -0.24 41.38
C ARG A 118 -29.19 -1.45 40.59
N GLU A 119 -30.07 -2.37 40.22
CA GLU A 119 -29.68 -3.56 39.45
C GLU A 119 -29.11 -3.21 38.07
N LEU A 120 -29.64 -2.15 37.44
CA LEU A 120 -29.07 -1.58 36.21
C LEU A 120 -27.68 -0.96 36.47
N SER A 121 -27.52 -0.22 37.56
CA SER A 121 -26.24 0.34 37.98
C SER A 121 -25.19 -0.76 38.22
N ASP A 122 -25.55 -1.81 38.97
CA ASP A 122 -24.68 -2.94 39.28
C ASP A 122 -24.29 -3.70 37.99
N SER A 123 -25.24 -3.88 37.06
CA SER A 123 -24.98 -4.52 35.76
C SER A 123 -24.10 -3.67 34.85
N MET A 124 -24.25 -2.33 34.88
CA MET A 124 -23.37 -1.40 34.16
C MET A 124 -21.96 -1.42 34.75
N GLU A 125 -21.81 -1.43 36.07
CA GLU A 125 -20.51 -1.58 36.71
C GLU A 125 -19.84 -2.93 36.42
N ALA A 126 -20.62 -4.02 36.39
CA ALA A 126 -20.12 -5.33 36.01
C ALA A 126 -19.65 -5.34 34.54
N PHE A 127 -20.43 -4.73 33.64
CA PHE A 127 -20.06 -4.55 32.25
C PHE A 127 -18.78 -3.73 32.10
N ASP A 128 -18.65 -2.61 32.80
CA ASP A 128 -17.46 -1.75 32.74
C ASP A 128 -16.21 -2.46 33.28
N ARG A 129 -16.33 -3.20 34.39
CA ARG A 129 -15.26 -4.03 34.94
C ARG A 129 -14.80 -5.10 33.94
N LEU A 130 -15.75 -5.76 33.29
CA LEU A 130 -15.45 -6.80 32.32
C LEU A 130 -14.82 -6.23 31.05
N ARG A 131 -15.33 -5.08 30.57
CA ARG A 131 -14.74 -4.35 29.46
C ARG A 131 -13.29 -3.95 29.75
N GLU A 132 -13.02 -3.47 30.96
CA GLU A 132 -11.66 -3.10 31.37
C GLU A 132 -10.73 -4.32 31.44
N LYS A 133 -11.20 -5.43 32.03
CA LYS A 133 -10.45 -6.71 32.06
C LYS A 133 -10.13 -7.20 30.64
N LEU A 134 -11.11 -7.15 29.76
CA LEU A 134 -10.98 -7.57 28.36
C LEU A 134 -10.04 -6.64 27.59
N ASN A 135 -10.11 -5.34 27.84
CA ASN A 135 -9.22 -4.33 27.28
C ASN A 135 -7.76 -4.59 27.69
N VAL A 136 -7.50 -4.88 28.96
CA VAL A 136 -6.15 -5.20 29.48
C VAL A 136 -5.57 -6.45 28.81
N GLN A 137 -6.34 -7.53 28.70
CA GLN A 137 -5.88 -8.76 28.04
C GLN A 137 -5.66 -8.56 26.54
N THR A 138 -6.62 -7.90 25.88
CA THR A 138 -6.56 -7.62 24.45
C THR A 138 -5.37 -6.74 24.10
N ARG A 139 -5.06 -5.72 24.91
CA ARG A 139 -3.91 -4.82 24.72
C ARG A 139 -2.60 -5.60 24.60
N THR A 140 -2.36 -6.53 25.52
CA THR A 140 -1.14 -7.36 25.52
C THR A 140 -1.05 -8.24 24.28
N LEU A 141 -2.16 -8.87 23.90
CA LEU A 141 -2.20 -9.74 22.72
C LEU A 141 -2.05 -8.97 21.42
N LEU A 142 -2.75 -7.83 21.30
CA LEU A 142 -2.66 -6.97 20.12
C LEU A 142 -1.23 -6.45 19.93
N ARG A 143 -0.55 -6.04 21.01
CA ARG A 143 0.85 -5.60 20.94
C ARG A 143 1.75 -6.70 20.35
N GLY A 144 1.67 -7.92 20.88
CA GLY A 144 2.45 -9.05 20.35
C GLY A 144 2.13 -9.36 18.88
N VAL A 145 0.85 -9.32 18.49
CA VAL A 145 0.46 -9.52 17.08
C VAL A 145 1.00 -8.40 16.18
N LEU A 146 1.00 -7.15 16.63
CA LEU A 146 1.52 -6.01 15.88
C LEU A 146 3.06 -6.04 15.73
N GLU A 147 3.77 -6.53 16.74
CA GLU A 147 5.21 -6.78 16.68
C GLU A 147 5.52 -7.86 15.63
N GLU A 148 4.85 -9.02 15.72
CA GLU A 148 5.00 -10.08 14.72
C GLU A 148 4.60 -9.62 13.30
N PHE A 149 3.58 -8.76 13.19
CA PHE A 149 3.15 -8.20 11.91
C PHE A 149 4.23 -7.28 11.33
N GLY A 150 4.85 -6.43 12.15
CA GLY A 150 6.00 -5.61 11.75
C GLY A 150 7.16 -6.46 11.24
N GLU A 151 7.56 -7.49 11.99
CA GLU A 151 8.64 -8.39 11.58
C GLU A 151 8.34 -9.14 10.28
N ALA A 152 7.09 -9.56 10.07
CA ALA A 152 6.67 -10.20 8.83
C ALA A 152 6.78 -9.25 7.63
N LEU A 153 6.42 -7.97 7.82
CA LEU A 153 6.60 -6.93 6.80
C LEU A 153 8.08 -6.68 6.50
N ASP A 154 8.93 -6.60 7.52
CA ASP A 154 10.37 -6.35 7.35
C ASP A 154 11.05 -7.50 6.58
N ARG A 155 10.56 -8.73 6.75
CA ARG A 155 11.02 -9.92 6.01
C ARG A 155 10.31 -10.12 4.66
N MET A 156 9.38 -9.26 4.29
CA MET A 156 8.52 -9.38 3.10
C MET A 156 7.71 -10.69 3.04
N ASP A 157 7.36 -11.30 4.18
CA ASP A 157 6.49 -12.48 4.27
C ASP A 157 5.02 -12.05 4.21
N MET A 158 4.55 -11.77 2.98
CA MET A 158 3.24 -11.15 2.73
C MET A 158 2.04 -12.05 3.11
N ASP A 159 2.21 -13.37 3.08
CA ASP A 159 1.17 -14.33 3.46
C ASP A 159 0.97 -14.36 4.98
N ARG A 160 2.08 -14.42 5.73
CA ARG A 160 2.03 -14.33 7.20
C ARG A 160 1.54 -12.96 7.64
N ALA A 161 2.05 -11.89 7.03
CA ALA A 161 1.64 -10.52 7.29
C ALA A 161 0.13 -10.34 7.06
N GLY A 162 -0.44 -10.91 5.99
CA GLY A 162 -1.87 -10.89 5.71
C GLY A 162 -2.71 -11.58 6.80
N SER A 163 -2.24 -12.71 7.33
CA SER A 163 -2.91 -13.44 8.41
C SER A 163 -2.86 -12.68 9.75
N LEU A 164 -1.70 -12.10 10.08
CA LEU A 164 -1.51 -11.29 11.28
C LEU A 164 -2.34 -10.00 11.23
N ARG A 165 -2.41 -9.34 10.07
CA ARG A 165 -3.27 -8.16 9.83
C ARG A 165 -4.73 -8.45 10.17
N LEU A 166 -5.29 -9.55 9.66
CA LEU A 166 -6.67 -9.94 9.95
C LEU A 166 -6.89 -10.20 11.45
N THR A 167 -5.90 -10.78 12.12
CA THR A 167 -5.95 -11.04 13.57
C THR A 167 -5.93 -9.73 14.35
N ALA A 168 -5.02 -8.82 14.01
CA ALA A 168 -4.92 -7.50 14.63
C ALA A 168 -6.21 -6.68 14.44
N GLN A 169 -6.86 -6.75 13.28
CA GLN A 169 -8.14 -6.09 13.01
C GLN A 169 -9.31 -6.64 13.84
N GLN A 170 -9.25 -7.90 14.28
CA GLN A 170 -10.26 -8.43 15.21
C GLN A 170 -9.99 -7.99 16.63
N LEU A 171 -8.72 -8.06 17.06
CA LEU A 171 -8.30 -7.64 18.39
C LEU A 171 -8.50 -6.12 18.59
N SER A 172 -8.30 -5.31 17.55
CA SER A 172 -8.49 -3.85 17.62
C SER A 172 -9.92 -3.43 17.96
N ARG A 173 -10.93 -4.27 17.63
CA ARG A 173 -12.34 -4.02 17.98
C ARG A 173 -12.63 -4.17 19.48
N LEU A 174 -11.71 -4.80 20.21
CA LEU A 174 -11.85 -5.17 21.62
C LEU A 174 -10.97 -4.30 22.54
N THR A 175 -10.24 -3.33 21.98
CA THR A 175 -9.40 -2.39 22.73
C THR A 175 -9.76 -0.96 22.38
N THR A 176 -9.55 -0.06 23.34
CA THR A 176 -9.66 1.40 23.14
C THR A 176 -8.29 2.08 23.18
N ASP A 177 -7.21 1.32 23.09
CA ASP A 177 -5.84 1.83 23.12
C ASP A 177 -5.46 2.51 21.79
N GLU A 178 -5.56 3.84 21.76
CA GLU A 178 -5.30 4.65 20.57
C GLU A 178 -3.88 4.49 20.03
N GLU A 179 -2.89 4.21 20.89
CA GLU A 179 -1.51 4.01 20.44
C GLU A 179 -1.37 2.71 19.66
N LEU A 180 -1.99 1.62 20.12
CA LEU A 180 -2.00 0.36 19.38
C LEU A 180 -2.80 0.46 18.08
N LEU A 181 -3.88 1.25 18.06
CA LEU A 181 -4.65 1.52 16.84
C LEU A 181 -3.84 2.33 15.82
N ASP A 182 -3.04 3.29 16.28
CA ASP A 182 -2.06 4.01 15.45
C ASP A 182 -1.03 3.07 14.83
N ILE A 183 -0.47 2.18 15.63
CA ILE A 183 0.51 1.18 15.15
C ILE A 183 -0.17 0.26 14.13
N LEU A 184 -1.40 -0.19 14.38
CA LEU A 184 -2.15 -1.00 13.42
C LEU A 184 -2.33 -0.26 12.09
N ASP A 185 -2.85 0.97 12.10
CA ASP A 185 -3.05 1.76 10.87
C ASP A 185 -1.71 1.97 10.13
N ALA A 186 -0.60 2.23 10.84
CA ALA A 186 0.72 2.38 10.24
C ALA A 186 1.22 1.08 9.58
N ARG A 187 0.98 -0.08 10.22
CA ARG A 187 1.32 -1.39 9.64
C ARG A 187 0.40 -1.75 8.46
N GLU A 188 -0.88 -1.37 8.50
CA GLU A 188 -1.78 -1.53 7.36
C GLU A 188 -1.35 -0.65 6.17
N GLY A 189 -0.88 0.57 6.43
CA GLY A 189 -0.25 1.43 5.41
C GLY A 189 0.96 0.78 4.76
N GLY A 190 1.89 0.25 5.56
CA GLY A 190 3.05 -0.50 5.07
C GLY A 190 2.67 -1.75 4.28
N TYR A 191 1.70 -2.53 4.76
CA TYR A 191 1.21 -3.72 4.05
C TYR A 191 0.58 -3.36 2.70
N ALA A 192 -0.26 -2.32 2.66
CA ALA A 192 -0.84 -1.81 1.42
C ALA A 192 0.25 -1.33 0.45
N TYR A 193 1.27 -0.63 0.93
CA TYR A 193 2.41 -0.19 0.13
C TYR A 193 3.15 -1.37 -0.53
N TYR A 194 3.45 -2.44 0.24
CA TYR A 194 4.10 -3.64 -0.31
C TYR A 194 3.22 -4.41 -1.30
N LEU A 195 1.91 -4.47 -1.05
CA LEU A 195 0.93 -5.00 -2.01
C LEU A 195 0.67 -4.10 -3.21
N ARG A 196 1.32 -2.94 -3.28
CA ARG A 196 1.15 -1.95 -4.34
C ARG A 196 -0.25 -1.34 -4.40
N ASP A 197 -0.97 -1.31 -3.28
CA ASP A 197 -2.24 -0.59 -3.15
C ASP A 197 -1.98 0.81 -2.56
N MET A 198 -1.38 1.68 -3.38
CA MET A 198 -0.88 2.98 -2.89
C MET A 198 -1.98 3.94 -2.49
N GLU A 199 -3.19 3.85 -3.06
CA GLU A 199 -4.33 4.65 -2.63
C GLU A 199 -4.70 4.32 -1.18
N LYS A 200 -4.74 3.04 -0.82
CA LYS A 200 -4.95 2.62 0.58
C LYS A 200 -3.76 2.99 1.47
N ALA A 201 -2.53 2.83 0.99
CA ALA A 201 -1.36 3.23 1.76
C ALA A 201 -1.43 4.72 2.14
N VAL A 202 -1.74 5.59 1.17
CA VAL A 202 -1.95 7.03 1.41
C VAL A 202 -3.10 7.28 2.37
N GLU A 203 -4.21 6.53 2.29
CA GLU A 203 -5.33 6.68 3.22
C GLU A 203 -4.91 6.40 4.67
N PHE A 204 -4.25 5.27 4.91
CA PHE A 204 -3.76 4.89 6.24
C PHE A 204 -2.70 5.88 6.75
N ASP A 205 -1.67 6.16 5.95
CA ASP A 205 -0.57 7.06 6.31
C ASP A 205 -1.08 8.47 6.64
N ARG A 206 -2.08 8.97 5.88
CA ARG A 206 -2.71 10.27 6.12
C ARG A 206 -3.45 10.29 7.45
N ARG A 207 -4.17 9.21 7.77
CA ARG A 207 -4.92 9.09 9.03
C ARG A 207 -3.98 9.09 10.24
N VAL A 208 -2.90 8.32 10.17
CA VAL A 208 -1.89 8.25 11.23
C VAL A 208 -1.20 9.61 11.40
N LEU A 209 -0.76 10.24 10.30
CA LEU A 209 -0.10 11.53 10.37
C LEU A 209 -1.02 12.63 10.93
N ALA A 210 -2.30 12.64 10.53
CA ALA A 210 -3.27 13.61 11.05
C ALA A 210 -3.44 13.51 12.57
N ARG A 211 -3.53 12.30 13.13
CA ARG A 211 -3.60 12.11 14.59
C ARG A 211 -2.31 12.55 15.28
N ARG A 212 -1.14 12.21 14.73
CA ARG A 212 0.16 12.63 15.26
C ARG A 212 0.37 14.14 15.24
N LEU A 213 -0.17 14.83 14.23
CA LEU A 213 -0.17 16.29 14.16
C LEU A 213 -1.05 16.92 15.27
N LEU A 214 -2.24 16.37 15.50
CA LEU A 214 -3.16 16.87 16.54
C LEU A 214 -2.56 16.75 17.94
N ASP A 215 -1.84 15.66 18.22
CA ASP A 215 -1.26 15.40 19.54
C ASP A 215 0.14 16.03 19.73
N GLY A 216 0.64 16.80 18.76
CA GLY A 216 2.00 17.38 18.79
C GLY A 216 3.14 16.37 18.65
N ARG A 217 2.82 15.08 18.42
CA ARG A 217 3.79 13.98 18.27
C ARG A 217 4.50 13.96 16.92
N ILE A 218 4.29 14.96 16.07
CA ILE A 218 5.10 15.14 14.85
C ILE A 218 6.57 15.41 15.16
N ARG A 219 6.87 15.95 16.35
CA ARG A 219 8.23 16.24 16.84
C ARG A 219 8.91 15.02 17.47
N THR A 220 8.60 13.82 17.02
CA THR A 220 9.29 12.58 17.42
C THR A 220 9.82 11.86 16.20
N GLN A 221 10.76 10.94 16.40
CA GLN A 221 11.28 10.10 15.32
C GLN A 221 10.15 9.35 14.60
N GLU A 222 9.21 8.78 15.35
CA GLU A 222 8.06 8.04 14.81
C GLU A 222 7.15 8.95 13.98
N GLY A 223 6.87 10.17 14.47
CA GLY A 223 6.08 11.16 13.73
C GLY A 223 6.70 11.51 12.37
N LEU A 224 8.03 11.70 12.33
CA LEU A 224 8.76 11.96 11.10
C LEU A 224 8.82 10.74 10.16
N VAL A 225 8.90 9.52 10.70
CA VAL A 225 8.83 8.30 9.89
C VAL A 225 7.47 8.21 9.19
N MET A 226 6.37 8.56 9.87
CA MET A 226 5.04 8.58 9.26
C MET A 226 4.92 9.65 8.17
N ALA A 227 5.48 10.85 8.39
CA ALA A 227 5.51 11.90 7.38
C ALA A 227 6.30 11.47 6.13
N ARG A 228 7.47 10.83 6.33
CA ARG A 228 8.28 10.26 5.26
C ARG A 228 7.52 9.21 4.46
N ASN A 229 6.88 8.25 5.15
CA ASN A 229 6.10 7.19 4.49
C ASN A 229 4.96 7.77 3.66
N LEU A 230 4.17 8.69 4.22
CA LEU A 230 3.10 9.38 3.50
C LEU A 230 3.64 10.09 2.24
N ALA A 231 4.74 10.83 2.37
CA ALA A 231 5.35 11.54 1.26
C ALA A 231 5.81 10.59 0.14
N MET A 232 6.39 9.43 0.48
CA MET A 232 6.76 8.40 -0.49
C MET A 232 5.52 7.80 -1.18
N SER A 233 4.51 7.37 -0.42
CA SER A 233 3.25 6.83 -0.95
C SER A 233 2.56 7.81 -1.90
N MET A 234 2.59 9.11 -1.58
CA MET A 234 2.02 10.17 -2.40
C MET A 234 2.83 10.45 -3.67
N ARG A 235 4.16 10.39 -3.60
CA ARG A 235 5.01 10.46 -4.79
C ARG A 235 4.72 9.32 -5.76
N ASP A 236 4.62 8.08 -5.25
CA ASP A 236 4.39 6.89 -6.07
C ASP A 236 3.00 6.85 -6.73
N THR A 237 2.04 7.61 -6.20
CA THR A 237 0.73 7.87 -6.85
C THR A 237 0.74 9.04 -7.83
N GLY A 238 1.85 9.78 -7.91
CA GLY A 238 2.01 10.96 -8.78
C GLY A 238 1.59 12.29 -8.15
N ARG A 239 1.27 12.33 -6.85
CA ARG A 239 0.88 13.53 -6.10
C ARG A 239 2.09 14.30 -5.57
N VAL A 240 3.10 14.51 -6.41
CA VAL A 240 4.42 15.05 -6.03
C VAL A 240 4.31 16.44 -5.38
N SER A 241 3.49 17.33 -5.93
CA SER A 241 3.27 18.68 -5.40
C SER A 241 2.71 18.67 -3.97
N GLU A 242 1.83 17.72 -3.65
CA GLU A 242 1.25 17.59 -2.31
C GLU A 242 2.21 16.88 -1.36
N ALA A 243 2.90 15.83 -1.81
CA ALA A 243 3.98 15.18 -1.06
C ALA A 243 5.04 16.21 -0.62
N ARG A 244 5.44 17.11 -1.52
CA ARG A 244 6.37 18.22 -1.21
C ARG A 244 5.83 19.16 -0.14
N ARG A 245 4.58 19.59 -0.26
CA ARG A 245 3.97 20.50 0.73
C ARG A 245 3.95 19.86 2.12
N ILE A 246 3.61 18.58 2.20
CA ILE A 246 3.58 17.82 3.46
C ILE A 246 5.00 17.67 4.02
N ALA A 247 5.96 17.24 3.22
CA ALA A 247 7.35 17.06 3.67
C ALA A 247 7.92 18.38 4.23
N ARG A 248 7.77 19.50 3.52
CA ARG A 248 8.22 20.82 3.99
C ARG A 248 7.51 21.28 5.25
N ALA A 249 6.21 21.05 5.36
CA ALA A 249 5.45 21.40 6.55
C ALA A 249 5.95 20.60 7.77
N CYS A 250 6.15 19.30 7.62
CA CYS A 250 6.67 18.43 8.68
C CYS A 250 8.10 18.80 9.09
N ILE A 251 9.01 19.07 8.14
CA ILE A 251 10.37 19.58 8.41
C ILE A 251 10.30 20.90 9.19
N SER A 252 9.41 21.81 8.80
CA SER A 252 9.26 23.11 9.47
C SER A 252 8.68 22.97 10.89
N LEU A 253 7.76 22.03 11.09
CA LEU A 253 7.12 21.75 12.40
C LEU A 253 8.05 21.02 13.38
N ALA A 254 8.95 20.18 12.85
CA ALA A 254 9.98 19.48 13.61
C ALA A 254 10.91 20.46 14.35
N GLY A 255 11.27 21.56 13.69
CA GLY A 255 12.25 22.52 14.19
C GLY A 255 13.68 21.97 14.18
N GLY A 256 14.63 22.74 14.73
CA GLY A 256 16.06 22.36 14.71
C GLY A 256 16.45 21.30 15.75
N GLU A 257 15.57 20.95 16.68
CA GLU A 257 15.85 19.96 17.75
C GLU A 257 15.98 18.52 17.22
N LEU A 258 15.52 18.26 16.00
CA LEU A 258 15.48 16.94 15.37
C LEU A 258 16.41 16.83 14.16
N ASP A 259 17.25 17.84 13.91
CA ASP A 259 18.13 17.91 12.72
C ASP A 259 19.11 16.72 12.66
N ASP A 260 19.52 16.19 13.82
CA ASP A 260 20.46 15.06 13.92
C ASP A 260 19.79 13.69 13.72
N LEU A 261 18.46 13.61 13.66
CA LEU A 261 17.77 12.33 13.45
C LEU A 261 17.92 11.86 12.00
N PRO A 262 18.26 10.57 11.75
CA PRO A 262 18.39 10.04 10.40
C PRO A 262 17.14 10.24 9.53
N VAL A 263 15.95 10.10 10.13
CA VAL A 263 14.68 10.30 9.43
C VAL A 263 14.47 11.75 8.96
N MET A 264 15.01 12.74 9.67
CA MET A 264 14.95 14.15 9.27
C MET A 264 15.77 14.37 8.00
N SER A 265 16.97 13.79 7.93
CA SER A 265 17.79 13.80 6.72
C SER A 265 17.10 13.09 5.55
N GLN A 266 16.46 11.95 5.78
CA GLN A 266 15.69 11.23 4.74
C GLN A 266 14.50 12.07 4.22
N LEU A 267 13.77 12.74 5.12
CA LEU A 267 12.66 13.60 4.74
C LEU A 267 13.13 14.84 3.97
N GLY A 268 14.26 15.43 4.37
CA GLY A 268 14.91 16.53 3.66
C GLY A 268 15.40 16.14 2.26
N LEU A 269 15.94 14.93 2.11
CA LEU A 269 16.31 14.37 0.80
C LEU A 269 15.07 14.10 -0.08
N LEU A 270 13.96 13.64 0.50
CA LEU A 270 12.69 13.53 -0.23
C LEU A 270 12.18 14.89 -0.70
N ASP A 271 12.21 15.92 0.15
CA ASP A 271 11.82 17.29 -0.25
C ASP A 271 12.70 17.82 -1.40
N ALA A 272 14.02 17.61 -1.30
CA ALA A 272 14.94 17.90 -2.40
C ALA A 272 14.53 17.14 -3.68
N HIS A 273 14.22 15.85 -3.56
CA HIS A 273 13.81 15.01 -4.68
C HIS A 273 12.54 15.51 -5.36
N PHE A 274 11.56 15.96 -4.58
CA PHE A 274 10.35 16.54 -5.13
C PHE A 274 10.60 17.86 -5.84
N ASP A 275 11.54 18.69 -5.37
CA ASP A 275 11.94 19.89 -6.12
C ASP A 275 12.55 19.54 -7.47
N ALA A 276 13.40 18.50 -7.52
CA ALA A 276 13.97 18.03 -8.78
C ALA A 276 12.88 17.49 -9.73
N GLU A 277 11.95 16.67 -9.22
CA GLU A 277 10.79 16.15 -9.99
C GLU A 277 9.82 17.26 -10.41
N LEU A 278 9.83 18.42 -9.74
CA LEU A 278 9.06 19.61 -10.11
C LEU A 278 9.87 20.61 -10.96
N GLY A 279 11.11 20.26 -11.29
CA GLY A 279 11.98 20.99 -12.20
C GLY A 279 12.84 22.08 -11.57
N ASP A 280 12.87 22.19 -10.25
CA ASP A 280 13.74 23.11 -9.51
C ASP A 280 15.01 22.39 -9.05
N VAL A 281 15.84 22.00 -10.03
CA VAL A 281 17.03 21.17 -9.81
C VAL A 281 18.07 21.91 -8.97
N ARG A 282 18.15 23.23 -9.11
CA ARG A 282 19.07 24.04 -8.31
C ARG A 282 18.75 23.95 -6.83
N THR A 283 17.50 24.25 -6.44
CA THR A 283 17.09 24.16 -5.03
C THR A 283 17.16 22.72 -4.53
N ALA A 284 16.86 21.73 -5.39
CA ALA A 284 17.04 20.33 -5.06
C ALA A 284 18.49 19.98 -4.68
N LEU A 285 19.47 20.38 -5.50
CA LEU A 285 20.90 20.13 -5.22
C LEU A 285 21.39 20.84 -3.95
N GLU A 286 20.96 22.10 -3.74
CA GLU A 286 21.30 22.85 -2.52
C GLU A 286 20.80 22.13 -1.26
N LYS A 287 19.56 21.62 -1.29
CA LYS A 287 18.99 20.83 -0.19
C LYS A 287 19.66 19.46 -0.05
N ALA A 288 19.90 18.78 -1.16
CA ALA A 288 20.55 17.48 -1.15
C ALA A 288 21.95 17.58 -0.55
N ALA A 289 22.72 18.61 -0.88
CA ALA A 289 24.03 18.85 -0.27
C ALA A 289 23.95 19.00 1.27
N ARG A 290 22.89 19.65 1.79
CA ARG A 290 22.64 19.79 3.23
C ARG A 290 22.31 18.45 3.90
N TYR A 291 21.42 17.66 3.31
CA TYR A 291 20.87 16.45 3.94
C TYR A 291 21.60 15.14 3.57
N TYR A 292 22.46 15.15 2.56
CA TYR A 292 23.21 13.97 2.12
C TYR A 292 24.44 13.69 2.98
N ALA A 293 25.18 14.73 3.39
CA ALA A 293 26.43 14.57 4.14
C ALA A 293 26.27 13.73 5.44
N PRO A 294 25.21 13.90 6.25
CA PRO A 294 24.96 13.07 7.44
C PRO A 294 24.56 11.62 7.14
N GLN A 295 24.25 11.28 5.89
CA GLN A 295 23.69 9.97 5.47
C GLN A 295 24.66 9.15 4.61
N ARG A 296 25.89 9.64 4.43
CA ARG A 296 26.86 9.12 3.44
C ARG A 296 27.22 7.66 3.65
N ASP A 297 27.23 7.20 4.90
CA ASP A 297 27.78 5.88 5.26
C ASP A 297 26.72 4.76 5.32
N ASP A 298 25.42 5.06 5.30
CA ASP A 298 24.40 4.06 5.68
C ASP A 298 23.22 3.84 4.71
N HIS A 299 23.00 4.64 3.66
CA HIS A 299 21.71 4.52 2.95
C HIS A 299 21.72 4.57 1.41
N GLN A 300 21.35 3.42 0.84
CA GLN A 300 20.93 3.19 -0.55
C GLN A 300 19.98 4.26 -1.10
N PHE A 301 19.01 4.73 -0.29
CA PHE A 301 18.02 5.73 -0.72
C PHE A 301 18.64 7.11 -1.01
N ALA A 302 19.50 7.60 -0.11
CA ALA A 302 20.16 8.88 -0.26
C ALA A 302 21.05 8.91 -1.52
N GLY A 303 21.77 7.82 -1.78
CA GLY A 303 22.56 7.63 -3.00
C GLY A 303 21.72 7.68 -4.27
N ILE A 304 20.56 7.00 -4.30
CA ILE A 304 19.64 7.04 -5.46
C ILE A 304 19.16 8.46 -5.75
N VAL A 305 18.71 9.18 -4.73
CA VAL A 305 18.18 10.54 -4.88
C VAL A 305 19.28 11.50 -5.35
N TYR A 306 20.45 11.43 -4.71
CA TYR A 306 21.59 12.29 -5.03
C TYR A 306 22.11 12.05 -6.46
N THR A 307 22.25 10.78 -6.86
CA THR A 307 22.64 10.40 -8.23
C THR A 307 21.62 10.87 -9.26
N ALA A 308 20.33 10.71 -8.98
CA ALA A 308 19.27 11.17 -9.86
C ALA A 308 19.39 12.67 -10.13
N MET A 309 19.58 13.50 -9.10
CA MET A 309 19.68 14.95 -9.24
C MET A 309 20.92 15.38 -10.01
N HIS A 310 22.09 14.79 -9.74
CA HIS A 310 23.32 15.15 -10.44
C HIS A 310 23.24 14.81 -11.93
N TYR A 311 22.63 13.67 -12.25
CA TYR A 311 22.38 13.29 -13.63
C TYR A 311 21.34 14.21 -14.30
N GLN A 312 20.22 14.51 -13.62
CA GLN A 312 19.19 15.43 -14.11
C GLN A 312 19.74 16.86 -14.35
N ALA A 313 20.68 17.29 -13.50
CA ALA A 313 21.40 18.54 -13.61
C ALA A 313 22.50 18.53 -14.69
N GLY A 314 22.74 17.41 -15.36
CA GLY A 314 23.83 17.27 -16.34
C GLY A 314 25.23 17.42 -15.73
N MET A 315 25.35 17.30 -14.40
CA MET A 315 26.63 17.39 -13.70
C MET A 315 27.44 16.09 -13.82
N TRP A 316 26.74 14.96 -13.99
CA TRP A 316 27.34 13.65 -14.19
C TRP A 316 26.94 13.04 -15.53
N SER A 317 27.88 12.31 -16.13
CA SER A 317 27.60 11.41 -17.25
C SER A 317 26.75 10.21 -16.80
N PHE A 318 26.22 9.48 -17.77
CA PHE A 318 25.46 8.27 -17.50
C PHE A 318 26.32 7.20 -16.80
N GLU A 319 27.57 7.02 -17.24
CA GLU A 319 28.57 6.13 -16.65
C GLU A 319 28.93 6.55 -15.23
N GLN A 320 29.26 7.83 -15.02
CA GLN A 320 29.57 8.38 -13.69
C GLN A 320 28.42 8.14 -12.72
N THR A 321 27.19 8.31 -13.20
CA THR A 321 25.99 8.05 -12.40
C THR A 321 25.89 6.58 -12.01
N LEU A 322 26.13 5.64 -12.94
CA LEU A 322 26.15 4.20 -12.66
C LEU A 322 27.28 3.80 -11.69
N ASP A 323 28.46 4.41 -11.83
CA ASP A 323 29.65 4.11 -11.01
C ASP A 323 29.61 4.71 -9.60
N PHE A 324 28.76 5.71 -9.36
CA PHE A 324 28.66 6.34 -8.05
C PHE A 324 27.89 5.48 -7.03
N GLY A 325 28.60 4.94 -6.05
CA GLY A 325 28.01 4.13 -4.98
C GLY A 325 27.45 2.78 -5.45
N GLU A 326 26.80 2.06 -4.56
CA GLU A 326 26.23 0.75 -4.87
C GLU A 326 25.07 0.84 -5.88
N ILE A 327 24.98 -0.17 -6.76
CA ILE A 327 23.87 -0.29 -7.70
C ILE A 327 22.72 -0.94 -6.97
N THR A 328 21.66 -0.19 -6.72
CA THR A 328 20.41 -0.70 -6.15
C THR A 328 19.38 -0.93 -7.26
N THR A 329 18.37 -1.75 -7.02
CA THR A 329 17.26 -1.92 -7.97
C THR A 329 16.58 -0.60 -8.33
N GLY A 330 16.48 0.34 -7.36
CA GLY A 330 15.91 1.67 -7.58
C GLY A 330 16.76 2.50 -8.55
N LYS A 331 18.08 2.53 -8.34
CA LYS A 331 19.04 3.20 -9.23
C LYS A 331 19.04 2.56 -10.63
N ALA A 332 19.05 1.23 -10.69
CA ALA A 332 19.00 0.47 -11.94
C ALA A 332 17.77 0.84 -12.78
N ARG A 333 16.57 0.82 -12.19
CA ARG A 333 15.33 1.22 -12.89
C ARG A 333 15.36 2.66 -13.38
N LEU A 334 15.90 3.57 -12.57
CA LEU A 334 16.06 4.97 -12.95
C LEU A 334 16.91 5.10 -14.22
N MET A 335 18.08 4.47 -14.23
CA MET A 335 19.01 4.52 -15.37
C MET A 335 18.44 3.85 -16.61
N ILE A 336 17.76 2.71 -16.46
CA ILE A 336 17.05 2.04 -17.56
C ILE A 336 16.01 2.96 -18.19
N ARG A 337 15.17 3.61 -17.37
CA ARG A 337 14.12 4.53 -17.86
C ARG A 337 14.71 5.72 -18.59
N TYR A 338 15.78 6.32 -18.06
CA TYR A 338 16.48 7.39 -18.74
C TYR A 338 17.03 6.96 -20.10
N ALA A 339 17.73 5.82 -20.18
CA ALA A 339 18.26 5.31 -21.45
C ALA A 339 17.14 5.03 -22.47
N VAL A 340 15.99 4.53 -22.01
CA VAL A 340 14.80 4.31 -22.86
C VAL A 340 14.24 5.64 -23.38
N HIS A 341 14.03 6.62 -22.50
CA HIS A 341 13.41 7.91 -22.88
C HIS A 341 14.34 8.79 -23.72
N THR A 342 15.64 8.65 -23.57
CA THR A 342 16.62 9.32 -24.43
C THR A 342 16.90 8.56 -25.72
N GLU A 343 16.48 7.30 -25.84
CA GLU A 343 16.71 6.44 -27.01
C GLU A 343 18.19 6.31 -27.36
N ASN A 344 19.06 6.32 -26.35
CA ASN A 344 20.50 6.21 -26.54
C ASN A 344 20.92 4.74 -26.53
N ALA A 345 21.37 4.23 -27.69
CA ALA A 345 21.75 2.83 -27.85
C ALA A 345 22.91 2.42 -26.92
N ASP A 346 23.91 3.28 -26.75
CA ASP A 346 25.09 3.00 -25.91
C ASP A 346 24.70 2.92 -24.42
N HIS A 347 23.84 3.84 -23.95
CA HIS A 347 23.30 3.80 -22.59
C HIS A 347 22.45 2.53 -22.36
N LEU A 348 21.62 2.14 -23.33
CA LEU A 348 20.81 0.92 -23.25
C LEU A 348 21.67 -0.34 -23.20
N GLU A 349 22.72 -0.42 -24.03
CA GLU A 349 23.70 -1.52 -23.97
C GLU A 349 24.44 -1.57 -22.64
N LEU A 350 24.81 -0.42 -22.10
CA LEU A 350 25.45 -0.35 -20.79
C LEU A 350 24.52 -0.84 -19.68
N CYS A 351 23.25 -0.43 -19.71
CA CYS A 351 22.23 -0.93 -18.77
C CYS A 351 22.05 -2.44 -18.84
N LEU A 352 21.90 -3.00 -20.04
CA LEU A 352 21.74 -4.45 -20.24
C LEU A 352 22.94 -5.25 -19.72
N ARG A 353 24.14 -4.70 -19.81
CA ARG A 353 25.36 -5.36 -19.30
C ARG A 353 25.52 -5.26 -17.78
N ARG A 354 25.10 -4.15 -17.17
CA ARG A 354 25.46 -3.84 -15.78
C ARG A 354 24.33 -3.96 -14.76
N VAL A 355 23.08 -3.73 -15.16
CA VAL A 355 21.98 -3.54 -14.20
C VAL A 355 20.72 -4.37 -14.50
N ILE A 356 20.75 -5.20 -15.54
CA ILE A 356 19.67 -6.13 -15.91
C ILE A 356 20.22 -7.56 -15.83
N GLY A 357 19.47 -8.49 -15.24
CA GLY A 357 19.84 -9.91 -15.19
C GLY A 357 20.32 -10.41 -13.82
N GLU A 358 21.48 -11.06 -13.79
CA GLU A 358 21.96 -11.88 -12.66
C GLU A 358 22.73 -11.19 -11.51
N PRO A 359 23.19 -9.92 -11.59
CA PRO A 359 23.76 -9.26 -10.41
C PRO A 359 22.78 -9.24 -9.23
N PRO A 360 23.26 -9.26 -7.97
CA PRO A 360 22.40 -9.34 -6.77
C PRO A 360 21.28 -8.29 -6.72
N ASP A 361 21.53 -7.11 -7.29
CA ASP A 361 20.61 -5.96 -7.29
C ASP A 361 20.07 -5.62 -8.69
N ALA A 362 20.30 -6.48 -9.69
CA ALA A 362 19.84 -6.24 -11.04
C ALA A 362 18.31 -6.35 -11.15
N VAL A 363 17.76 -5.60 -12.11
CA VAL A 363 16.32 -5.69 -12.40
C VAL A 363 16.07 -6.99 -13.19
N PRO A 364 15.10 -7.82 -12.79
CA PRO A 364 14.78 -9.05 -13.51
C PRO A 364 14.40 -8.76 -14.97
N ALA A 365 15.00 -9.50 -15.90
CA ALA A 365 14.88 -9.24 -17.34
C ALA A 365 13.43 -9.40 -17.87
N ASN A 366 12.58 -10.14 -17.15
CA ASN A 366 11.18 -10.37 -17.50
C ASN A 366 10.24 -9.23 -17.07
N GLU A 367 10.75 -8.23 -16.36
CA GLU A 367 9.95 -7.08 -15.98
C GLU A 367 9.78 -6.07 -17.13
N TYR A 368 8.79 -5.18 -16.97
CA TYR A 368 8.45 -4.15 -17.95
C TYR A 368 9.63 -3.27 -18.37
N ASP A 369 10.34 -2.64 -17.42
CA ASP A 369 11.39 -1.66 -17.73
C ASP A 369 12.55 -2.30 -18.52
N PRO A 370 13.12 -3.46 -18.11
CA PRO A 370 14.15 -4.16 -18.88
C PRO A 370 13.66 -4.67 -20.25
N ALA A 371 12.46 -5.24 -20.31
CA ALA A 371 11.91 -5.76 -21.57
C ALA A 371 11.68 -4.64 -22.59
N LEU A 372 11.19 -3.49 -22.13
CA LEU A 372 11.04 -2.29 -22.95
C LEU A 372 12.41 -1.77 -23.42
N ALA A 373 13.41 -1.73 -22.54
CA ALA A 373 14.76 -1.31 -22.88
C ALA A 373 15.40 -2.19 -23.97
N GLN A 374 15.25 -3.52 -23.84
CA GLN A 374 15.71 -4.45 -24.86
C GLN A 374 14.98 -4.24 -26.20
N LEU A 375 13.66 -4.01 -26.17
CA LEU A 375 12.88 -3.74 -27.38
C LEU A 375 13.33 -2.45 -28.08
N VAL A 376 13.53 -1.37 -27.33
CA VAL A 376 14.02 -0.10 -27.89
C VAL A 376 15.42 -0.27 -28.48
N LEU A 377 16.33 -0.97 -27.79
CA LEU A 377 17.66 -1.24 -28.32
C LEU A 377 17.62 -2.07 -29.61
N ASP A 378 16.79 -3.12 -29.64
CA ASP A 378 16.60 -3.95 -30.84
C ASP A 378 16.18 -3.09 -32.04
N LEU A 379 15.24 -2.16 -31.83
CA LEU A 379 14.74 -1.25 -32.86
C LEU A 379 15.80 -0.26 -33.32
N LEU A 380 16.55 0.35 -32.40
CA LEU A 380 17.66 1.26 -32.73
C LEU A 380 18.76 0.56 -33.53
N LYS A 381 18.94 -0.75 -33.33
CA LYS A 381 19.86 -1.61 -34.11
C LYS A 381 19.28 -2.14 -35.41
N GLY A 382 18.07 -1.71 -35.80
CA GLY A 382 17.41 -2.13 -37.04
C GLY A 382 16.90 -3.57 -37.03
N ARG A 383 16.73 -4.21 -35.86
CA ARG A 383 16.13 -5.54 -35.77
C ARG A 383 14.62 -5.47 -36.03
N LYS A 384 14.08 -6.50 -36.66
CA LYS A 384 12.64 -6.60 -36.97
C LYS A 384 11.82 -6.85 -35.70
N ARG A 385 11.39 -5.77 -35.06
CA ARG A 385 10.46 -5.74 -33.93
C ARG A 385 9.38 -4.70 -34.21
N GLY A 386 8.34 -4.61 -33.37
CA GLY A 386 7.43 -3.48 -33.44
C GLY A 386 6.36 -3.41 -32.36
N VAL A 387 5.27 -2.73 -32.67
CA VAL A 387 4.19 -2.42 -31.73
C VAL A 387 3.58 -3.68 -31.12
N ALA A 388 3.47 -4.77 -31.88
CA ALA A 388 2.96 -6.04 -31.36
C ALA A 388 3.88 -6.66 -30.29
N ASP A 389 5.19 -6.44 -30.35
CA ASP A 389 6.12 -6.90 -29.31
C ASP A 389 5.97 -6.07 -28.04
N PHE A 390 5.73 -4.76 -28.17
CA PHE A 390 5.38 -3.90 -27.04
C PHE A 390 4.10 -4.37 -26.35
N ASP A 391 3.05 -4.68 -27.11
CA ASP A 391 1.78 -5.16 -26.56
C ASP A 391 1.96 -6.49 -25.80
N LYS A 392 2.84 -7.39 -26.28
CA LYS A 392 3.21 -8.62 -25.55
C LYS A 392 3.92 -8.32 -24.24
N ILE A 393 4.85 -7.35 -24.22
CA ILE A 393 5.55 -6.94 -23.00
C ILE A 393 4.54 -6.43 -21.97
N VAL A 394 3.65 -5.51 -22.37
CA VAL A 394 2.61 -4.95 -21.48
C VAL A 394 1.69 -6.05 -20.95
N GLY A 395 1.31 -7.03 -21.79
CA GLY A 395 0.47 -8.16 -21.38
C GLY A 395 1.16 -9.15 -20.43
N ALA A 396 2.48 -9.35 -20.58
CA ALA A 396 3.25 -10.28 -19.76
C ALA A 396 3.69 -9.67 -18.41
N SER A 397 4.15 -8.42 -18.44
CA SER A 397 4.57 -7.66 -17.26
C SER A 397 4.09 -6.22 -17.43
N PRO A 398 2.91 -5.86 -16.91
CA PRO A 398 2.43 -4.49 -16.99
C PRO A 398 3.39 -3.55 -16.23
N PRO A 399 3.45 -2.27 -16.63
CA PRO A 399 4.26 -1.30 -15.92
C PRO A 399 3.79 -1.09 -14.48
N ASN A 400 4.75 -0.89 -13.58
CA ASN A 400 4.46 -0.56 -12.19
C ASN A 400 4.14 0.94 -12.03
N ILE A 401 2.95 1.36 -12.48
CA ILE A 401 2.39 2.71 -12.24
C ILE A 401 1.02 2.55 -11.59
N GLN A 402 0.85 3.23 -10.45
CA GLN A 402 -0.28 3.02 -9.55
C GLN A 402 -1.50 3.85 -9.93
N SER A 403 -1.27 5.09 -10.41
CA SER A 403 -2.35 5.89 -10.96
C SER A 403 -2.74 5.37 -12.35
N LYS A 404 -4.01 5.00 -12.50
CA LYS A 404 -4.59 4.61 -13.80
C LYS A 404 -4.42 5.68 -14.87
N HIS A 405 -4.52 6.96 -14.48
CA HIS A 405 -4.37 8.09 -15.39
C HIS A 405 -2.93 8.22 -15.89
N LEU A 406 -1.95 8.13 -14.99
CA LEU A 406 -0.52 8.15 -15.36
C LEU A 406 -0.11 6.91 -16.16
N LEU A 407 -0.68 5.75 -15.83
CA LEU A 407 -0.45 4.52 -16.58
C LEU A 407 -0.92 4.65 -18.02
N GLN A 408 -2.12 5.21 -18.27
CA GLN A 408 -2.63 5.45 -19.61
C GLN A 408 -1.72 6.39 -20.41
N VAL A 409 -1.31 7.51 -19.82
CA VAL A 409 -0.37 8.45 -20.44
C VAL A 409 0.90 7.72 -20.87
N MET A 410 1.54 6.98 -19.95
CA MET A 410 2.78 6.29 -20.26
C MET A 410 2.61 5.21 -21.32
N LEU A 411 1.53 4.43 -21.30
CA LEU A 411 1.31 3.36 -22.28
C LEU A 411 1.15 3.93 -23.69
N HIS A 412 0.33 4.99 -23.88
CA HIS A 412 0.18 5.65 -25.18
C HIS A 412 1.49 6.31 -25.63
N LEU A 413 2.21 6.95 -24.70
CA LEU A 413 3.50 7.56 -24.96
C LEU A 413 4.54 6.54 -25.47
N HIS A 414 4.70 5.43 -24.76
CA HIS A 414 5.66 4.38 -25.13
C HIS A 414 5.22 3.64 -26.39
N ARG A 415 3.93 3.36 -26.58
CA ARG A 415 3.44 2.75 -27.82
C ARG A 415 3.66 3.65 -29.03
N GLY A 416 3.43 4.95 -28.88
CA GLY A 416 3.77 5.97 -29.89
C GLY A 416 5.27 6.02 -30.18
N MET A 417 6.11 5.91 -29.15
CA MET A 417 7.57 5.85 -29.30
C MET A 417 8.00 4.63 -30.13
N ILE A 418 7.46 3.44 -29.83
CA ILE A 418 7.72 2.23 -30.62
C ILE A 418 7.23 2.39 -32.06
N ALA A 419 6.01 2.91 -32.26
CA ALA A 419 5.45 3.16 -33.59
C ALA A 419 6.32 4.11 -34.42
N ARG A 420 6.86 5.17 -33.80
CA ARG A 420 7.80 6.09 -34.44
C ARG A 420 9.08 5.37 -34.86
N LEU A 421 9.69 4.58 -33.97
CA LEU A 421 10.94 3.88 -34.24
C LEU A 421 10.82 2.87 -35.40
N VAL A 422 9.64 2.27 -35.61
CA VAL A 422 9.37 1.37 -36.75
C VAL A 422 8.85 2.08 -38.00
N GLY A 423 8.63 3.39 -37.95
CA GLY A 423 8.08 4.16 -39.08
C GLY A 423 6.57 3.98 -39.31
N ASP A 424 5.81 3.46 -38.34
CA ASP A 424 4.35 3.33 -38.44
C ASP A 424 3.66 4.67 -38.12
N SER A 425 3.55 5.51 -39.14
CA SER A 425 2.92 6.83 -39.03
C SER A 425 1.44 6.80 -38.63
N THR A 426 0.72 5.71 -38.94
CA THR A 426 -0.70 5.58 -38.63
C THR A 426 -0.90 5.34 -37.14
N VAL A 427 -0.17 4.37 -36.59
CA VAL A 427 -0.21 4.09 -35.15
C VAL A 427 0.38 5.27 -34.37
N LEU A 428 1.51 5.85 -34.80
CA LEU A 428 2.08 7.03 -34.15
C LEU A 428 1.07 8.15 -34.01
N LYS A 429 0.39 8.52 -35.11
CA LYS A 429 -0.60 9.60 -35.10
C LYS A 429 -1.75 9.32 -34.13
N LYS A 430 -2.25 8.08 -34.12
CA LYS A 430 -3.33 7.66 -33.22
C LYS A 430 -2.88 7.71 -31.75
N GLU A 431 -1.76 7.08 -31.42
CA GLU A 431 -1.27 6.98 -30.05
C GLU A 431 -0.82 8.34 -29.51
N SER A 432 -0.27 9.23 -30.34
CA SER A 432 -0.05 10.62 -29.93
C SER A 432 -1.36 11.33 -29.59
N ALA A 433 -2.42 11.19 -30.39
CA ALA A 433 -3.71 11.81 -30.07
C ALA A 433 -4.33 11.27 -28.76
N GLU A 434 -4.26 9.96 -28.54
CA GLU A 434 -4.75 9.34 -27.30
C GLU A 434 -3.88 9.70 -26.09
N CYS A 435 -2.56 9.79 -26.26
CA CYS A 435 -1.64 10.29 -25.24
C CYS A 435 -2.03 11.72 -24.81
N GLU A 436 -2.31 12.61 -25.77
CA GLU A 436 -2.70 13.99 -25.46
C GLU A 436 -4.04 14.07 -24.74
N LYS A 437 -5.03 13.25 -25.12
CA LYS A 437 -6.30 13.17 -24.38
C LYS A 437 -6.09 12.69 -22.95
N ALA A 438 -5.28 11.64 -22.76
CA ALA A 438 -4.97 11.11 -21.45
C ALA A 438 -4.20 12.14 -20.60
N TRP A 439 -3.30 12.91 -21.22
CA TRP A 439 -2.52 13.97 -20.57
C TRP A 439 -3.41 15.12 -20.09
N GLN A 440 -4.36 15.56 -20.94
CA GLN A 440 -5.34 16.59 -20.58
C GLN A 440 -6.37 16.13 -19.55
N ALA A 441 -6.59 14.82 -19.44
CA ALA A 441 -7.49 14.21 -18.46
C ALA A 441 -6.80 13.89 -17.12
N LEU A 442 -5.52 14.24 -16.94
CA LEU A 442 -4.86 14.10 -15.65
C LEU A 442 -5.57 14.98 -14.60
N PRO A 443 -5.96 14.42 -13.43
CA PRO A 443 -6.39 15.21 -12.30
C PRO A 443 -5.34 16.26 -11.92
N GLU A 444 -5.77 17.43 -11.45
CA GLU A 444 -4.90 18.58 -11.14
C GLU A 444 -3.81 18.23 -10.11
N GLU A 445 -4.12 17.31 -9.19
CA GLU A 445 -3.19 16.83 -8.17
C GLU A 445 -2.11 15.88 -8.70
N LEU A 446 -2.29 15.31 -9.89
CA LEU A 446 -1.35 14.38 -10.50
C LEU A 446 -0.41 15.10 -11.45
N MET A 447 0.86 14.72 -11.37
CA MET A 447 1.89 15.25 -12.25
C MET A 447 2.46 14.14 -13.13
N ALA A 448 2.47 14.36 -14.44
CA ALA A 448 3.23 13.55 -15.38
C ALA A 448 4.73 13.75 -15.14
N LYS A 449 5.51 12.69 -15.29
CA LYS A 449 6.94 12.76 -15.01
C LYS A 449 7.67 13.62 -16.04
N ILE A 450 8.63 14.42 -15.59
CA ILE A 450 9.37 15.36 -16.48
C ILE A 450 10.07 14.61 -17.61
N GLU A 451 10.63 13.42 -17.34
CA GLU A 451 11.32 12.61 -18.35
C GLU A 451 10.43 12.18 -19.52
N TRP A 452 9.09 12.17 -19.34
CA TRP A 452 8.14 11.83 -20.41
C TRP A 452 8.01 12.91 -21.48
N LEU A 453 8.45 14.15 -21.20
CA LEU A 453 8.39 15.25 -22.16
C LEU A 453 9.29 14.98 -23.39
N LEU A 454 10.42 14.29 -23.24
CA LEU A 454 11.31 13.95 -24.35
C LEU A 454 10.66 13.02 -25.39
N PRO A 455 10.22 11.80 -25.04
CA PRO A 455 9.54 10.94 -26.00
C PRO A 455 8.25 11.57 -26.52
N ARG A 456 7.54 12.37 -25.71
CA ARG A 456 6.32 13.08 -26.14
C ARG A 456 6.64 14.06 -27.26
N ARG A 457 7.65 14.92 -27.07
CA ARG A 457 8.11 15.86 -28.09
C ARG A 457 8.52 15.11 -29.36
N ARG A 458 9.37 14.08 -29.25
CA ARG A 458 9.87 13.31 -30.40
C ARG A 458 8.73 12.65 -31.20
N ASN A 459 7.75 12.07 -30.52
CA ASN A 459 6.57 11.48 -31.14
C ASN A 459 5.79 12.53 -31.94
N LEU A 460 5.51 13.69 -31.34
CA LEU A 460 4.79 14.79 -31.99
C LEU A 460 5.57 15.40 -33.17
N GLU A 461 6.89 15.53 -33.04
CA GLU A 461 7.78 16.05 -34.10
C GLU A 461 7.84 15.10 -35.31
N SER A 462 7.80 13.79 -35.09
CA SER A 462 7.84 12.80 -36.19
C SER A 462 6.55 12.68 -36.98
N ILE A 463 5.42 13.24 -36.50
CA ILE A 463 4.20 13.33 -37.31
C ILE A 463 4.45 14.39 -38.41
N PRO A 464 4.28 14.05 -39.71
CA PRO A 464 4.47 15.00 -40.79
C PRO A 464 3.61 16.26 -40.60
N PRO A 465 4.12 17.49 -40.85
CA PRO A 465 3.37 18.73 -40.59
C PRO A 465 1.97 18.77 -41.23
N ARG A 466 1.83 18.22 -42.44
CA ARG A 466 0.55 18.13 -43.16
C ARG A 466 -0.47 17.18 -42.52
N GLN A 467 -0.02 16.27 -41.65
CA GLN A 467 -0.85 15.29 -40.95
C GLN A 467 -1.12 15.66 -39.49
N ARG A 468 -0.46 16.71 -38.96
CA ARG A 468 -0.66 17.17 -37.58
C ARG A 468 -2.04 17.82 -37.44
N THR A 469 -2.81 17.36 -36.47
CA THR A 469 -4.08 17.98 -36.08
C THR A 469 -3.80 19.31 -35.36
N LYS A 470 -4.86 20.08 -35.06
CA LYS A 470 -4.74 21.25 -34.16
C LYS A 470 -4.17 20.82 -32.80
N LEU A 471 -4.73 19.74 -32.22
CA LEU A 471 -4.28 19.15 -30.97
C LEU A 471 -2.78 18.83 -30.97
N HIS A 472 -2.24 18.19 -32.02
CA HIS A 472 -0.81 17.87 -32.10
C HIS A 472 0.08 19.12 -32.13
N ARG A 473 -0.35 20.19 -32.81
CA ARG A 473 0.42 21.43 -32.89
C ARG A 473 0.48 22.15 -31.55
N GLU A 474 -0.67 22.23 -30.87
CA GLU A 474 -0.77 22.83 -29.53
C GLU A 474 0.03 22.04 -28.50
N ALA A 475 -0.11 20.71 -28.51
CA ALA A 475 0.66 19.81 -27.65
C ALA A 475 2.17 19.94 -27.86
N LEU A 476 2.62 20.02 -29.11
CA LEU A 476 4.04 20.16 -29.43
C LEU A 476 4.59 21.49 -28.92
N ALA A 477 3.88 22.60 -29.19
CA ALA A 477 4.27 23.92 -28.73
C ALA A 477 4.32 24.00 -27.19
N HIS A 478 3.31 23.44 -26.51
CA HIS A 478 3.29 23.34 -25.05
C HIS A 478 4.46 22.54 -24.51
N THR A 479 4.68 21.32 -25.04
CA THR A 479 5.78 20.43 -24.61
C THR A 479 7.14 21.10 -24.82
N GLN A 480 7.34 21.81 -25.93
CA GLN A 480 8.58 22.56 -26.18
C GLN A 480 8.77 23.69 -25.17
N ALA A 481 7.73 24.49 -24.89
CA ALA A 481 7.78 25.56 -23.90
C ALA A 481 8.06 25.02 -22.48
N GLU A 482 7.47 23.88 -22.11
CA GLU A 482 7.75 23.20 -20.84
C GLU A 482 9.22 22.77 -20.75
N ILE A 483 9.72 22.06 -21.77
CA ILE A 483 11.13 21.62 -21.84
C ILE A 483 12.07 22.82 -21.70
N GLU A 484 11.85 23.89 -22.45
CA GLU A 484 12.67 25.11 -22.37
C GLU A 484 12.62 25.75 -20.97
N SER A 485 11.46 25.75 -20.33
CA SER A 485 11.29 26.24 -18.96
C SER A 485 12.06 25.38 -17.95
N TYR A 486 12.03 24.06 -18.09
CA TYR A 486 12.79 23.14 -17.24
C TYR A 486 14.31 23.28 -17.44
N ILE A 487 14.78 23.39 -18.68
CA ILE A 487 16.20 23.63 -18.99
C ILE A 487 16.68 24.93 -18.34
N LYS A 488 15.89 26.01 -18.42
CA LYS A 488 16.20 27.30 -17.77
C LYS A 488 16.29 27.20 -16.24
N ARG A 489 15.64 26.21 -15.63
CA ARG A 489 15.69 25.92 -14.18
C ARG A 489 16.79 24.92 -13.80
N GLY A 490 17.66 24.55 -14.75
CA GLY A 490 18.81 23.67 -14.50
C GLY A 490 18.55 22.19 -14.77
N TYR A 491 17.41 21.83 -15.35
CA TYR A 491 17.12 20.44 -15.75
C TYR A 491 17.78 20.13 -17.10
N HIS A 492 19.10 19.95 -17.06
CA HIS A 492 19.96 19.80 -18.22
C HIS A 492 19.84 18.43 -18.91
N PHE A 493 19.27 17.41 -18.26
CA PHE A 493 18.94 16.13 -18.91
C PHE A 493 18.07 16.29 -20.17
N LEU A 494 17.20 17.30 -20.21
CA LEU A 494 16.35 17.56 -21.37
C LEU A 494 17.10 18.20 -22.55
N MET A 495 18.38 18.54 -22.38
CA MET A 495 19.22 19.11 -23.44
C MET A 495 19.85 18.07 -24.34
N GLU A 496 19.71 16.76 -24.06
CA GLU A 496 20.51 15.73 -24.75
C GLU A 496 20.52 15.90 -26.28
N PRO A 497 21.70 15.82 -26.92
CA PRO A 497 21.87 16.23 -28.31
C PRO A 497 21.18 15.26 -29.27
N ARG A 498 20.77 15.79 -30.42
CA ARG A 498 20.21 15.01 -31.55
C ARG A 498 21.20 14.06 -32.16
#